data_AF-A0ABD1W3G0-F1
#
_entry.id   AF-A0ABD1W3G0-F1
#
_cell.length_a   1.000
_cell.length_b   1.000
_cell.length_c   1.000
_cell.angle_alpha   90.00
_cell.angle_beta   90.00
_cell.angle_gamma   90.00
#
_symmetry.space_group_name_H-M   'P 1'
#
loop_
_entity.id
_entity.type
_entity.pdbx_description
1 polymer ?
#
loop_
_entity_poly.entity_id
_entity_poly.type
_entity_poly.pdbx_seq_one_letter_code
_entity_poly.pdbx_strand_id
1 'polypeptide(L)'
;MDGSGNPIFTICKRKKLGLVDNWLIYEGEVGENCSIKTTSKKPIYSVKKNLNIMQTKLSVLAYVYGGISEKRYAYMIEGSYANRSCRILDDSRRVVAEIKKKEAINAGVSFGLSVFLLIVRSGFDSRFSMAIVLLLDQMFS
;
A
#
# COMPACT_ATOMS: atom_id res chain seq x y z
N MET A 1 13.58 5.48 -0.57
CA MET A 1 15.00 5.32 -0.25
C MET A 1 15.19 5.53 1.25
N ASP A 2 16.30 5.08 1.82
CA ASP A 2 16.70 5.45 3.18
C ASP A 2 17.34 6.85 3.21
N GLY A 3 17.79 7.30 4.39
CA GLY A 3 18.47 8.59 4.55
C GLY A 3 19.82 8.71 3.84
N SER A 4 20.40 7.59 3.40
CA SER A 4 21.66 7.52 2.65
C SER A 4 21.45 7.40 1.13
N GLY A 5 20.19 7.38 0.67
CA GLY A 5 19.84 7.25 -0.74
C GLY A 5 19.73 5.81 -1.24
N ASN A 6 19.89 4.79 -0.38
CA ASN A 6 19.75 3.41 -0.80
C ASN A 6 18.28 3.07 -1.06
N PRO A 7 17.96 2.33 -2.15
CA PRO A 7 16.60 1.89 -2.42
C PRO A 7 16.17 0.83 -1.40
N ILE A 8 15.01 1.05 -0.77
CA ILE A 8 14.40 0.09 0.18
C ILE A 8 13.44 -0.82 -0.56
N PHE A 9 12.48 -0.22 -1.27
CA PHE A 9 11.53 -0.92 -2.12
C PHE A 9 11.41 -0.21 -3.47
N THR A 10 11.22 -1.00 -4.52
CA THR A 10 10.83 -0.51 -5.84
C THR A 10 9.39 -0.94 -6.13
N ILE A 11 8.54 0.03 -6.43
CA ILE A 11 7.11 -0.18 -6.76
C ILE A 11 6.94 -0.05 -8.26
N CYS A 12 6.44 -1.10 -8.91
CA CYS A 12 6.24 -1.14 -10.35
C CYS A 12 4.77 -1.35 -10.70
N LYS A 13 4.19 -0.48 -11.53
CA LYS A 13 2.82 -0.63 -12.03
C LYS A 13 2.80 -1.60 -13.21
N ARG A 14 2.07 -2.71 -13.06
CA ARG A 14 1.83 -3.67 -14.13
C ARG A 14 0.45 -3.44 -14.72
N LYS A 15 0.41 -2.76 -15.87
CA LYS A 15 -0.78 -2.69 -16.72
C LYS A 15 -0.90 -3.99 -17.50
N LYS A 16 -1.94 -4.79 -17.24
CA LYS A 16 -2.31 -5.93 -18.09
C LYS A 16 -3.49 -5.46 -18.94
N LEU A 17 -3.38 -5.52 -20.27
CA LEU A 17 -4.44 -5.12 -21.18
C LEU A 17 -5.78 -5.73 -20.72
N GLY A 18 -6.75 -4.89 -20.37
CA GLY A 18 -8.13 -5.29 -20.01
C GLY A 18 -8.37 -5.80 -18.58
N LEU A 19 -7.40 -5.75 -17.66
CA LEU A 19 -7.58 -6.19 -16.27
C LEU A 19 -7.26 -5.07 -15.27
N VAL A 20 -7.77 -5.25 -14.04
CA VAL A 20 -7.49 -4.42 -12.87
C VAL A 20 -5.99 -4.11 -12.76
N ASP A 21 -5.66 -2.83 -12.51
CA ASP A 21 -4.29 -2.43 -12.26
C ASP A 21 -3.68 -3.26 -11.12
N ASN A 22 -2.47 -3.79 -11.35
CA ASN A 22 -1.71 -4.52 -10.34
C ASN A 22 -0.36 -3.82 -10.14
N TRP A 23 0.14 -3.85 -8.92
CA TRP A 23 1.44 -3.31 -8.58
C TRP A 23 2.31 -4.41 -7.99
N LEU A 24 3.60 -4.35 -8.29
CA LEU A 24 4.60 -5.27 -7.79
C LEU A 24 5.56 -4.50 -6.91
N ILE A 25 5.86 -5.05 -5.74
CA ILE A 25 6.81 -4.48 -4.78
C ILE A 25 8.01 -5.41 -4.74
N TYR A 26 9.20 -4.85 -5.00
CA TYR A 26 10.48 -5.54 -4.94
C TYR A 26 11.32 -4.98 -3.81
N GLU A 27 12.14 -5.82 -3.19
CA GLU A 27 13.12 -5.39 -2.20
C GLU A 27 14.41 -4.89 -2.86
N GLY A 28 14.83 -3.70 -2.45
CA GLY A 28 15.96 -2.99 -3.01
C GLY A 28 15.73 -2.51 -4.44
N GLU A 29 16.82 -2.23 -5.15
CA GLU A 29 16.78 -1.79 -6.53
C GLU A 29 16.38 -2.92 -7.49
N VAL A 30 15.68 -2.53 -8.54
CA VAL A 30 15.34 -3.32 -9.71
C VAL A 30 15.64 -2.44 -10.92
N GLY A 31 16.27 -3.02 -11.95
CA GLY A 31 16.65 -2.28 -13.17
C GLY A 31 15.47 -1.63 -13.87
N GLU A 32 15.76 -0.68 -14.77
CA GLU A 32 14.80 0.26 -15.40
C GLU A 32 13.53 -0.40 -15.97
N ASN A 33 13.62 -1.66 -16.38
CA ASN A 33 12.49 -2.42 -16.88
C ASN A 33 11.95 -3.37 -15.79
N CYS A 34 10.97 -2.90 -15.03
CA CYS A 34 10.15 -3.69 -14.09
C CYS A 34 9.26 -4.75 -14.77
N SER A 35 9.76 -5.47 -15.76
CA SER A 35 9.09 -6.64 -16.32
C SER A 35 9.58 -7.90 -15.62
N ILE A 36 8.64 -8.78 -15.26
CA ILE A 36 8.93 -10.11 -14.73
C ILE A 36 9.81 -10.92 -15.69
N LYS A 37 9.83 -10.58 -16.98
CA LYS A 37 10.69 -11.24 -17.98
C LYS A 37 12.14 -10.75 -17.98
N THR A 38 12.39 -9.53 -17.51
CA THR A 38 13.72 -8.88 -17.56
C THR A 38 14.40 -8.80 -16.20
N THR A 39 13.64 -9.03 -15.12
CA THR A 39 14.15 -8.91 -13.75
C THR A 39 14.40 -10.30 -13.17
N SER A 40 15.64 -10.60 -12.77
CA SER A 40 16.01 -11.84 -12.08
C SER A 40 15.47 -11.89 -10.64
N LYS A 41 15.19 -10.74 -10.03
CA LYS A 41 14.52 -10.63 -8.72
C LYS A 41 13.02 -10.86 -8.83
N LYS A 42 12.48 -11.67 -7.91
CA LYS A 42 11.04 -11.87 -7.73
C LYS A 42 10.46 -10.76 -6.84
N PRO A 43 9.21 -10.31 -7.09
CA PRO A 43 8.56 -9.37 -6.20
C PRO A 43 8.20 -10.05 -4.88
N ILE A 44 8.38 -9.32 -3.77
CA ILE A 44 8.01 -9.76 -2.43
C ILE A 44 6.49 -9.66 -2.20
N TYR A 45 5.86 -8.66 -2.83
CA TYR A 45 4.41 -8.47 -2.75
C TYR A 45 3.82 -8.11 -4.11
N SER A 46 2.56 -8.50 -4.30
CA SER A 46 1.71 -8.13 -5.41
C SER A 46 0.46 -7.47 -4.84
N VAL A 47 0.13 -6.26 -5.29
CA VAL A 47 -1.03 -5.51 -4.79
C VAL A 47 -2.02 -5.30 -5.90
N LYS A 48 -3.28 -5.62 -5.62
CA LYS A 48 -4.40 -5.47 -6.56
C LYS A 48 -5.37 -4.44 -6.03
N LYS A 49 -5.64 -3.39 -6.81
CA LYS A 49 -6.68 -2.42 -6.49
C LYS A 49 -8.04 -3.11 -6.52
N ASN A 50 -8.93 -2.82 -5.58
CA ASN A 50 -10.29 -3.30 -5.64
C ASN A 50 -11.15 -2.30 -6.43
N LEU A 51 -11.80 -2.75 -7.51
CA LEU A 51 -12.68 -1.89 -8.32
C LEU A 51 -14.12 -1.86 -7.80
N ASN A 52 -14.53 -2.84 -6.99
CA ASN A 52 -15.89 -2.94 -6.45
C ASN A 52 -16.01 -2.20 -5.11
N ILE A 53 -15.81 -0.88 -5.14
CA ILE A 53 -15.90 0.01 -3.97
C ILE A 53 -17.37 0.24 -3.54
N MET A 54 -18.35 -0.17 -4.34
CA MET A 54 -19.75 0.26 -4.21
C MET A 54 -20.60 -0.44 -3.12
N GLN A 55 -20.14 -1.46 -2.40
CA GLN A 55 -21.08 -2.34 -1.64
C GLN A 55 -20.69 -2.77 -0.20
N THR A 56 -19.73 -2.14 0.48
CA THR A 56 -19.42 -2.51 1.89
C THR A 56 -19.32 -1.29 2.80
N LYS A 57 -19.78 -1.43 4.07
CA LYS A 57 -19.70 -0.39 5.14
C LYS A 57 -18.27 0.11 5.38
N LEU A 58 -17.25 -0.65 4.96
CA LEU A 58 -15.84 -0.28 4.90
C LEU A 58 -15.35 -0.55 3.48
N SER A 59 -15.12 0.48 2.68
CA SER A 59 -14.64 0.35 1.30
C SER A 59 -13.26 -0.30 1.29
N VAL A 60 -13.18 -1.57 0.89
CA VAL A 60 -11.91 -2.25 0.64
C VAL A 60 -11.24 -1.60 -0.57
N LEU A 61 -10.05 -1.06 -0.39
CA LEU A 61 -9.28 -0.33 -1.41
C LEU A 61 -8.39 -1.26 -2.22
N ALA A 62 -7.72 -2.21 -1.58
CA ALA A 62 -6.76 -3.09 -2.23
C ALA A 62 -6.47 -4.37 -1.42
N TYR A 63 -5.97 -5.38 -2.11
CA TYR A 63 -5.48 -6.64 -1.53
C TYR A 63 -4.00 -6.82 -1.81
N VAL A 64 -3.24 -7.24 -0.80
CA VAL A 64 -1.80 -7.47 -0.87
C VAL A 64 -1.53 -8.97 -0.77
N TYR A 65 -0.81 -9.53 -1.73
CA TYR A 65 -0.44 -10.94 -1.82
C TYR A 65 1.07 -11.09 -1.65
N GLY A 66 1.53 -12.18 -1.02
CA GLY A 66 2.95 -12.50 -0.81
C GLY A 66 3.66 -13.01 -2.08
N GLY A 67 3.40 -12.39 -3.23
CA GLY A 67 3.90 -12.81 -4.53
C GLY A 67 2.82 -12.83 -5.61
N ILE A 68 3.21 -13.18 -6.84
CA ILE A 68 2.31 -13.16 -8.01
C ILE A 68 1.40 -14.40 -8.06
N SER A 69 1.88 -15.55 -7.58
CA SER A 69 1.19 -16.84 -7.61
C SER A 69 0.24 -17.07 -6.42
N GLU A 70 0.29 -16.20 -5.41
CA GLU A 70 -0.37 -16.50 -4.15
C GLU A 70 -1.87 -16.24 -4.25
N LYS A 71 -2.66 -17.24 -3.84
CA LYS A 71 -4.13 -17.18 -3.92
C LYS A 71 -4.75 -16.44 -2.74
N ARG A 72 -4.12 -16.52 -1.57
CA ARG A 72 -4.57 -15.86 -0.34
C ARG A 72 -3.83 -14.54 -0.19
N TYR A 73 -4.57 -13.46 0.09
CA TYR A 73 -3.95 -12.18 0.42
C TYR A 73 -3.34 -12.26 1.83
N ALA A 74 -2.15 -11.69 2.00
CA ALA A 74 -1.49 -11.51 3.30
C ALA A 74 -2.08 -10.31 4.04
N TYR A 75 -2.45 -9.26 3.30
CA TYR A 75 -3.05 -8.06 3.88
C TYR A 75 -4.23 -7.55 3.06
N MET A 76 -5.17 -6.93 3.76
CA MET A 76 -6.30 -6.20 3.19
C MET A 76 -6.19 -4.74 3.57
N ILE A 77 -6.43 -3.84 2.61
CA ILE A 77 -6.43 -2.41 2.85
C ILE A 77 -7.86 -1.91 2.68
N GLU A 78 -8.37 -1.23 3.70
CA GLU A 78 -9.72 -0.66 3.71
C GLU A 78 -9.72 0.81 4.12
N GLY A 79 -10.87 1.47 3.95
CA GLY A 79 -11.09 2.86 4.33
C GLY A 79 -11.06 3.79 3.13
N SER A 80 -10.60 5.03 3.32
CA SER A 80 -10.52 6.01 2.25
C SER A 80 -9.19 6.75 2.28
N TYR A 81 -8.43 6.65 1.19
CA TYR A 81 -7.17 7.38 1.07
C TYR A 81 -7.41 8.88 0.96
N ALA A 82 -8.43 9.31 0.22
CA ALA A 82 -8.83 10.72 0.12
C ALA A 82 -9.16 11.34 1.49
N ASN A 83 -9.74 10.55 2.40
CA ASN A 83 -10.02 10.99 3.77
C ASN A 83 -8.91 10.60 4.77
N ARG A 84 -7.75 10.10 4.31
CA ARG A 84 -6.64 9.62 5.16
C ARG A 84 -7.15 8.79 6.34
N SER A 85 -7.99 7.80 6.06
CA SER A 85 -8.62 6.91 7.03
C SER A 85 -8.41 5.44 6.67
N CYS A 86 -7.23 5.12 6.12
CA CYS A 86 -6.91 3.78 5.65
C CYS A 86 -6.44 2.88 6.79
N ARG A 87 -6.81 1.60 6.75
CA ARG A 87 -6.31 0.57 7.65
C ARG A 87 -5.71 -0.57 6.85
N ILE A 88 -4.56 -1.07 7.31
CA ILE A 88 -3.93 -2.28 6.81
C ILE A 88 -4.24 -3.38 7.82
N LEU A 89 -4.91 -4.43 7.35
CA LEU A 89 -5.32 -5.58 8.15
C LEU A 89 -4.52 -6.81 7.75
N ASP A 90 -4.09 -7.59 8.73
CA ASP A 90 -3.52 -8.92 8.50
C ASP A 90 -4.60 -9.96 8.14
N ASP A 91 -4.18 -11.19 7.94
CA ASP A 91 -5.04 -12.33 7.62
C ASP A 91 -6.05 -12.67 8.74
N SER A 92 -5.78 -12.22 9.96
CA SER A 92 -6.60 -12.36 11.16
C SER A 92 -7.51 -11.15 11.38
N ARG A 93 -7.57 -10.22 10.41
CA ARG A 93 -8.33 -8.96 10.46
C ARG A 93 -7.91 -8.03 11.61
N ARG A 94 -6.66 -8.13 12.08
CA ARG A 94 -6.11 -7.19 13.04
C ARG A 94 -5.46 -6.03 12.30
N VAL A 95 -5.69 -4.82 12.79
CA VAL A 95 -5.08 -3.62 12.22
C VAL A 95 -3.59 -3.60 12.57
N VAL A 96 -2.73 -3.75 11.57
CA VAL A 96 -1.26 -3.75 11.72
C VAL A 96 -0.64 -2.39 11.40
N ALA A 97 -1.32 -1.58 10.59
CA ALA A 97 -0.98 -0.18 10.37
C ALA A 97 -2.21 0.64 9.99
N GLU A 98 -2.16 1.93 10.24
CA GLU A 98 -3.27 2.85 10.02
C GLU A 98 -2.78 4.23 9.55
N ILE A 99 -3.49 4.79 8.57
CA ILE A 99 -3.35 6.17 8.10
C ILE A 99 -4.49 6.97 8.70
N LYS A 100 -4.16 8.02 9.46
CA LYS A 100 -5.14 8.96 10.04
C LYS A 100 -4.84 10.39 9.66
N LYS A 101 -5.87 11.22 9.46
CA LYS A 101 -5.70 12.68 9.42
C LYS A 101 -4.99 13.15 10.68
N LYS A 102 -4.05 14.09 10.52
CA LYS A 102 -3.48 14.79 11.66
C LYS A 102 -4.44 15.91 12.06
N GLU A 103 -4.88 15.88 13.31
CA GLU A 103 -5.77 16.88 13.89
C GLU A 103 -5.02 17.72 14.91
N ALA A 104 -5.35 19.01 14.99
CA ALA A 104 -4.81 19.90 16.00
C ALA A 104 -5.35 19.51 17.38
N ILE A 105 -4.46 19.46 18.38
CA ILE A 105 -4.70 18.94 19.73
C ILE A 105 -5.91 19.62 20.41
N ASN A 106 -6.19 20.89 20.07
CA ASN A 106 -7.13 21.73 20.84
C ASN A 106 -8.35 22.26 20.04
N ALA A 107 -8.59 21.86 18.80
CA ALA A 107 -9.65 22.52 18.00
C ALA A 107 -10.40 21.67 16.97
N GLY A 108 -10.09 20.38 16.80
CA GLY A 108 -10.70 19.58 15.72
C GLY A 108 -10.37 20.09 14.31
N VAL A 109 -9.49 21.07 14.19
CA VAL A 109 -9.00 21.62 12.92
C VAL A 109 -7.96 20.64 12.38
N SER A 110 -8.25 20.03 11.23
CA SER A 110 -7.30 19.16 10.53
C SER A 110 -6.21 19.99 9.86
N PHE A 111 -4.98 19.46 9.79
CA PHE A 111 -3.88 20.07 9.03
C PHE A 111 -4.00 19.85 7.50
N GLY A 112 -5.23 19.71 7.00
CA GLY A 112 -5.51 19.31 5.62
C GLY A 112 -5.23 17.82 5.35
N LEU A 113 -5.14 17.44 4.08
CA LEU A 113 -4.92 16.05 3.64
C LEU A 113 -3.44 15.71 3.41
N SER A 114 -2.58 16.71 3.31
CA SER A 114 -1.14 16.54 3.10
C SER A 114 -0.41 16.11 4.37
N VAL A 115 -0.97 16.44 5.55
CA VAL A 115 -0.40 16.08 6.85
C VAL A 115 -1.26 15.01 7.49
N PHE A 116 -0.71 13.81 7.60
CA PHE A 116 -1.36 12.65 8.19
C PHE A 116 -0.38 11.88 9.09
N LEU A 117 -0.93 11.00 9.91
CA LEU A 117 -0.20 10.10 10.78
C LEU A 117 -0.20 8.70 10.13
N LEU A 118 0.97 8.08 10.05
CA LEU A 118 1.13 6.66 9.79
C LEU A 118 1.44 5.95 11.11
N ILE A 119 0.46 5.24 11.65
CA ILE A 119 0.58 4.50 12.91
C ILE A 119 0.89 3.05 12.56
N VAL A 120 2.07 2.57 12.95
CA VAL A 120 2.53 1.20 12.72
C VAL A 120 2.50 0.44 14.04
N ARG A 121 1.84 -0.71 14.08
CA ARG A 121 1.81 -1.56 15.29
C ARG A 121 3.15 -2.28 15.47
N SER A 122 3.47 -2.58 16.73
CA SER A 122 4.65 -3.40 17.05
C SER A 122 4.62 -4.72 16.29
N GLY A 123 5.76 -5.11 15.72
CA GLY A 123 5.91 -6.32 14.91
C GLY A 123 5.54 -6.17 13.43
N PHE A 124 5.08 -4.99 12.98
CA PHE A 124 4.85 -4.73 11.55
C PHE A 124 5.96 -3.87 10.95
N ASP A 125 6.37 -4.15 9.71
CA ASP A 125 7.45 -3.43 9.05
C ASP A 125 7.01 -2.01 8.67
N SER A 126 7.65 -1.01 9.30
CA SER A 126 7.39 0.41 9.04
C SER A 126 7.79 0.83 7.62
N ARG A 127 8.83 0.21 7.06
CA ARG A 127 9.26 0.46 5.67
C ARG A 127 8.19 -0.01 4.71
N PHE A 128 7.62 -1.18 4.96
CA PHE A 128 6.56 -1.74 4.14
C PHE A 128 5.27 -0.91 4.27
N SER A 129 4.95 -0.47 5.49
CA SER A 129 3.84 0.45 5.74
C SER A 129 3.95 1.72 4.88
N MET A 130 5.15 2.31 4.82
CA MET A 130 5.41 3.48 3.97
C MET A 130 5.27 3.16 2.47
N ALA A 131 5.72 1.98 2.02
CA ALA A 131 5.52 1.55 0.64
C ALA A 131 4.02 1.48 0.27
N ILE A 132 3.16 1.04 1.20
CA ILE A 132 1.71 1.05 1.00
C ILE A 132 1.14 2.47 0.91
N VAL A 133 1.64 3.44 1.70
CA VAL A 133 1.23 4.84 1.57
C VAL A 133 1.51 5.36 0.16
N LEU A 134 2.75 5.18 -0.33
CA LEU A 134 3.16 5.62 -1.67
C LEU A 134 2.35 4.93 -2.76
N LEU A 135 2.02 3.66 -2.55
CA LEU A 135 1.21 2.90 -3.48
C LEU A 135 -0.24 3.42 -3.55
N LEU A 136 -0.85 3.72 -2.40
CA LEU A 136 -2.19 4.31 -2.35
C LEU A 136 -2.21 5.69 -3.00
N ASP A 137 -1.13 6.46 -2.86
CA ASP A 137 -0.94 7.72 -3.58
C ASP A 137 -1.01 7.51 -5.10
N GLN A 138 -0.26 6.56 -5.65
CA GLN A 138 -0.32 6.22 -7.08
C GLN A 138 -1.70 5.68 -7.55
N MET A 139 -2.52 5.17 -6.62
CA MET A 139 -3.82 4.57 -6.93
C MET A 139 -4.98 5.57 -6.90
N PHE A 140 -4.88 6.59 -6.05
CA PHE A 140 -6.01 7.43 -5.63
C PHE A 140 -5.72 8.94 -5.56
N SER A 141 -4.47 9.37 -5.77
CA SER A 141 -4.11 10.76 -6.05
C SER A 141 -4.07 10.98 -7.57
#